data_AF-A0A7V5ZGY6-F1
#
_entry.id   AF-A0A7V5ZGY6-F1
#
_cell.length_a   1.000
_cell.length_b   1.000
_cell.length_c   1.000
_cell.angle_alpha   90.00
_cell.angle_beta   90.00
_cell.angle_gamma   90.00
#
_symmetry.space_group_name_H-M   'P 1'
#
loop_
_entity.id
_entity.type
_entity.pdbx_description
1 polymer ?
#
loop_
_entity_poly.entity_id
_entity_poly.type
_entity_poly.pdbx_seq_one_letter_code
_entity_poly.pdbx_strand_id
1 'polypeptide(L)'
;MAERNSSVDSVFRYILIAARRAEQLMNGARPRVATKASKPTVVALAELDSGAVPWRAVTAEEYEQLRQEELTRAEAEEQPLPVLPLALALEPEANEAEEADDIDEAELEEELQGPDFDADELEDVEEPLADDLLVDDVE
;
A
#
# COMPACT_ATOMS: atom_id res chain seq x y z
N MET A 1 -5.05 1.23 -29.31
CA MET A 1 -5.36 0.60 -28.01
C MET A 1 -5.12 -0.88 -28.20
N ALA A 2 -4.08 -1.44 -27.60
CA ALA A 2 -3.74 -2.86 -27.78
C ALA A 2 -4.90 -3.73 -27.26
N GLU A 3 -5.33 -4.66 -28.10
CA GLU A 3 -6.34 -5.65 -27.75
C GLU A 3 -5.75 -6.57 -26.67
N ARG A 4 -6.22 -6.41 -25.42
CA ARG A 4 -5.81 -7.28 -24.32
C ARG A 4 -6.47 -8.62 -24.56
N ASN A 5 -5.69 -9.66 -24.78
CA ASN A 5 -6.16 -11.04 -24.89
C ASN A 5 -6.54 -11.54 -23.49
N SER A 6 -7.53 -10.92 -22.86
CA SER A 6 -7.79 -11.10 -21.44
C SER A 6 -8.78 -12.23 -21.22
N SER A 7 -8.29 -13.31 -20.61
CA SER A 7 -9.10 -14.31 -19.90
C SER A 7 -10.03 -13.71 -18.83
N VAL A 8 -9.89 -12.41 -18.55
CA VAL A 8 -10.64 -11.61 -17.59
C VAL A 8 -11.59 -10.67 -18.34
N ASP A 9 -12.89 -10.80 -18.10
CA ASP A 9 -13.91 -10.01 -18.81
C ASP A 9 -13.96 -8.52 -18.39
N SER A 10 -13.49 -8.19 -17.17
CA SER A 10 -13.58 -6.85 -16.59
C SER A 10 -12.21 -6.18 -16.48
N VAL A 11 -12.13 -4.94 -16.96
CA VAL A 11 -10.91 -4.11 -16.91
C VAL A 11 -10.47 -3.87 -15.47
N PHE A 12 -11.40 -3.54 -14.57
CA PHE A 12 -11.08 -3.33 -13.16
C PHE A 12 -10.54 -4.59 -12.51
N ARG A 13 -11.16 -5.73 -12.79
CA ARG A 13 -10.70 -7.02 -12.27
C ARG A 13 -9.30 -7.35 -12.78
N TYR A 14 -9.03 -7.10 -14.05
CA TYR A 14 -7.70 -7.30 -14.63
C TYR A 14 -6.65 -6.47 -13.89
N ILE A 15 -6.93 -5.19 -13.62
CA ILE A 15 -6.03 -4.29 -12.86
C ILE A 15 -5.81 -4.82 -11.43
N LEU A 16 -6.88 -5.23 -10.74
CA LEU A 16 -6.77 -5.74 -9.36
C LEU A 16 -5.95 -7.02 -9.28
N ILE A 17 -6.15 -7.97 -10.21
CA ILE A 17 -5.37 -9.21 -10.23
C ILE A 17 -3.90 -8.89 -10.56
N ALA A 18 -3.64 -7.97 -11.50
CA ALA A 18 -2.28 -7.57 -11.88
C ALA A 18 -1.55 -6.91 -10.71
N ALA A 19 -2.21 -6.01 -9.99
CA ALA A 19 -1.66 -5.35 -8.81
C ALA A 19 -1.33 -6.38 -7.71
N ARG A 20 -2.30 -7.26 -7.39
CA ARG A 20 -2.10 -8.31 -6.38
C ARG A 20 -0.97 -9.26 -6.76
N ARG A 21 -0.82 -9.56 -8.05
CA ARG A 21 0.30 -10.40 -8.53
C ARG A 21 1.63 -9.67 -8.48
N ALA A 22 1.67 -8.37 -8.79
CA ALA A 22 2.87 -7.55 -8.68
C ALA A 22 3.36 -7.47 -7.22
N GLU A 23 2.45 -7.31 -6.25
CA GLU A 23 2.78 -7.38 -4.81
C GLU A 23 3.45 -8.71 -4.44
N GLN A 24 2.95 -9.84 -4.96
CA GLN A 24 3.59 -11.14 -4.72
C GLN A 24 5.01 -11.18 -5.26
N LEU A 25 5.25 -10.65 -6.47
CA LEU A 25 6.58 -10.58 -7.07
C LEU A 25 7.52 -9.66 -6.26
N MET A 26 7.02 -8.54 -5.76
CA MET A 26 7.76 -7.66 -4.85
C MET A 26 8.13 -8.37 -3.55
N ASN A 27 7.24 -9.21 -3.02
CA ASN A 27 7.48 -10.05 -1.84
C ASN A 27 8.38 -11.28 -2.12
N GLY A 28 9.01 -11.35 -3.30
CA GLY A 28 9.95 -12.41 -3.65
C GLY A 28 9.32 -13.68 -4.24
N ALA A 29 8.04 -13.64 -4.63
CA ALA A 29 7.45 -14.74 -5.39
C ALA A 29 8.16 -14.92 -6.73
N ARG A 30 8.30 -16.16 -7.18
CA ARG A 30 8.94 -16.46 -8.46
C ARG A 30 8.05 -16.05 -9.65
N PRO A 31 8.62 -15.42 -10.69
CA PRO A 31 7.94 -15.25 -11.97
C PRO A 31 7.59 -16.60 -12.59
N ARG A 32 6.40 -16.71 -13.15
CA ARG A 32 5.86 -17.90 -13.84
C ARG A 32 6.14 -17.86 -15.35
N VAL A 33 6.35 -16.67 -15.90
CA VAL A 33 6.69 -16.45 -17.30
C VAL A 33 8.08 -15.83 -17.40
N ALA A 34 8.89 -16.37 -18.31
CA ALA A 34 10.17 -15.76 -18.65
C ALA A 34 9.91 -14.49 -19.47
N THR A 35 10.25 -13.33 -18.90
CA THR A 35 10.15 -12.04 -19.58
C THR A 35 11.46 -11.28 -19.46
N LYS A 36 11.72 -10.37 -20.42
CA LYS A 36 12.89 -9.48 -20.37
C LYS A 36 12.69 -8.32 -19.37
N ALA A 37 11.46 -8.11 -18.90
CA ALA A 37 11.13 -7.01 -18.01
C ALA A 37 11.52 -7.37 -16.57
N SER A 38 12.16 -6.44 -15.87
CA SER A 38 12.46 -6.55 -14.44
C SER A 38 11.35 -5.97 -13.56
N LYS A 39 10.54 -5.04 -14.09
CA LYS A 39 9.49 -4.35 -13.34
C LYS A 39 8.37 -5.34 -12.96
N PRO A 40 8.04 -5.52 -11.67
CA PRO A 40 7.10 -6.54 -11.21
C PRO A 40 5.70 -6.37 -11.83
N THR A 41 5.24 -5.14 -12.02
CA THR A 41 3.95 -4.85 -12.66
C THR A 41 3.91 -5.32 -14.12
N VAL A 42 5.00 -5.14 -14.87
CA VAL A 42 5.08 -5.57 -16.27
C VAL A 42 5.13 -7.10 -16.37
N VAL A 43 5.87 -7.74 -15.46
CA VAL A 43 5.90 -9.21 -15.35
C VAL A 43 4.51 -9.75 -15.01
N ALA A 44 3.80 -9.14 -14.04
CA ALA A 44 2.46 -9.54 -13.65
C ALA A 44 1.45 -9.44 -14.81
N LEU A 45 1.51 -8.35 -15.59
CA LEU A 45 0.68 -8.18 -16.79
C LEU A 45 0.98 -9.27 -17.83
N ALA A 46 2.26 -9.55 -18.10
CA ALA A 46 2.65 -10.61 -19.03
C ALA A 46 2.21 -12.01 -18.55
N GLU A 47 2.28 -12.28 -17.24
CA GLU A 47 1.77 -13.52 -16.66
C GLU A 47 0.25 -13.64 -16.80
N LEU A 48 -0.49 -12.55 -16.61
CA LEU A 48 -1.94 -12.50 -16.80
C LEU A 48 -2.35 -12.72 -18.26
N ASP A 49 -1.66 -12.05 -19.20
CA ASP A 49 -1.92 -12.17 -20.63
C ASP A 49 -1.58 -13.59 -21.15
N SER A 50 -0.62 -14.28 -20.51
CA SER A 50 -0.31 -15.68 -20.79
C SER A 50 -1.24 -16.69 -20.11
N GLY A 51 -2.14 -16.23 -19.22
CA GLY A 51 -3.00 -17.10 -18.42
C GLY A 51 -2.29 -17.90 -17.32
N ALA A 52 -1.05 -17.53 -16.96
CA ALA A 52 -0.27 -18.21 -15.93
C ALA A 52 -0.69 -17.87 -14.49
N VAL A 53 -1.52 -16.84 -14.31
CA VAL A 53 -2.07 -16.42 -13.01
C VAL A 53 -3.48 -16.99 -12.83
N PRO A 54 -3.67 -18.02 -11.98
CA PRO A 54 -4.98 -18.56 -11.69
C PRO A 54 -5.75 -17.57 -10.83
N TRP A 55 -6.99 -17.32 -11.21
CA TRP A 55 -7.91 -16.50 -10.44
C TRP A 55 -9.33 -17.06 -10.61
N ARG A 56 -10.19 -16.77 -9.64
CA ARG A 56 -11.62 -17.03 -9.72
C ARG A 56 -12.37 -15.88 -9.10
N ALA A 57 -13.58 -15.61 -9.58
CA ALA A 57 -14.50 -14.76 -8.84
C ALA A 57 -14.98 -15.50 -7.58
N VAL A 58 -15.12 -14.75 -6.50
CA VAL A 58 -15.73 -15.21 -5.25
C VAL A 58 -17.21 -14.85 -5.32
N THR A 59 -18.10 -15.77 -4.90
CA THR A 59 -19.53 -15.49 -4.84
C THR A 59 -19.85 -14.53 -3.69
N ALA A 60 -21.02 -13.89 -3.72
CA ALA A 60 -21.42 -13.00 -2.64
C ALA A 60 -21.49 -13.72 -1.27
N GLU A 61 -22.04 -14.95 -1.27
CA GLU A 61 -22.15 -15.78 -0.06
C GLU A 61 -20.77 -16.16 0.50
N GLU A 62 -19.82 -16.55 -0.37
CA GLU A 62 -18.45 -16.86 0.04
C GLU A 62 -17.75 -15.63 0.65
N TYR A 63 -17.97 -14.45 0.07
CA TYR A 63 -17.41 -13.20 0.58
C TYR A 63 -17.96 -12.84 1.97
N GLU A 64 -19.27 -13.00 2.17
CA GLU A 64 -19.91 -12.77 3.48
C GLU A 64 -19.39 -13.74 4.55
N GLN A 65 -19.20 -15.01 4.19
CA GLN A 65 -18.65 -16.03 5.09
C GLN A 65 -17.22 -15.67 5.52
N LEU A 66 -16.33 -15.33 4.58
CA LEU A 66 -14.96 -14.91 4.90
C LEU A 66 -14.93 -13.71 5.85
N ARG A 67 -15.83 -12.74 5.63
CA ARG A 67 -15.97 -11.58 6.52
C ARG A 67 -16.45 -11.96 7.93
N GLN A 68 -17.40 -12.90 8.04
CA GLN A 68 -17.89 -13.39 9.33
C GLN A 68 -16.80 -14.19 10.07
N GLU A 69 -16.00 -14.98 9.36
CA GLU A 69 -14.86 -15.69 9.94
C GLU A 69 -13.79 -14.74 10.50
N GLU A 70 -13.50 -13.63 9.80
CA GLU A 70 -12.59 -12.60 10.31
C GLU A 70 -13.12 -11.92 11.58
N LEU A 71 -14.42 -11.61 11.64
CA LEU A 71 -15.05 -11.02 12.84
C LEU A 71 -15.03 -11.97 14.03
N THR A 72 -15.44 -13.22 13.82
CA THR A 72 -15.43 -14.24 14.89
C THR A 72 -14.02 -14.56 15.37
N ARG A 73 -13.02 -14.53 14.46
CA ARG A 73 -11.62 -14.64 14.83
C ARG A 73 -11.15 -13.47 15.69
N ALA A 74 -11.51 -12.23 15.32
CA ALA A 74 -11.19 -11.05 16.11
C ALA A 74 -11.84 -11.13 17.51
N GLU A 75 -13.12 -11.47 17.59
CA GLU A 75 -13.86 -11.67 18.85
C GLU A 75 -13.24 -12.80 19.71
N ALA A 76 -12.76 -13.87 19.09
CA ALA A 76 -12.12 -14.98 19.78
C ALA A 76 -10.69 -14.64 20.26
N GLU A 77 -9.95 -13.82 19.50
CA GLU A 77 -8.67 -13.24 19.91
C GLU A 77 -8.87 -12.20 21.03
N GLU A 78 -10.07 -11.60 21.13
CA GLU A 78 -10.50 -10.67 22.20
C GLU A 78 -10.89 -11.35 23.54
N GLN A 79 -10.46 -12.61 23.76
CA GLN A 79 -10.57 -13.24 25.07
C GLN A 79 -9.96 -12.33 26.15
N PRO A 80 -10.67 -12.14 27.28
CA PRO A 80 -10.45 -10.99 28.14
C PRO A 80 -9.02 -11.00 28.64
N LEU A 81 -8.30 -9.89 28.38
CA LEU A 81 -7.07 -9.60 29.09
C LEU A 81 -7.34 -9.90 30.58
N PRO A 82 -6.49 -10.68 31.26
CA PRO A 82 -6.66 -10.91 32.67
C PRO A 82 -6.71 -9.52 33.32
N VAL A 83 -7.86 -9.18 33.90
CA VAL A 83 -8.01 -7.99 34.75
C VAL A 83 -7.00 -8.15 35.87
N LEU A 84 -5.79 -7.62 35.67
CA LEU A 84 -4.89 -7.36 36.77
C LEU A 84 -5.69 -6.47 37.72
N PRO A 85 -5.90 -6.85 38.98
CA PRO A 85 -6.47 -5.91 39.92
C PRO A 85 -5.50 -4.73 39.92
N LEU A 86 -5.98 -3.58 39.44
CA LEU A 86 -5.31 -2.30 39.62
C LEU A 86 -5.34 -2.02 41.13
N ALA A 87 -4.43 -2.67 41.84
CA ALA A 87 -4.06 -2.31 43.19
C ALA A 87 -3.12 -1.11 43.08
N LEU A 88 -3.69 0.02 42.65
CA LEU A 88 -3.11 1.31 42.93
C LEU A 88 -4.09 2.01 43.88
N ALA A 89 -3.86 1.75 45.17
CA ALA A 89 -4.36 2.61 46.22
C ALA A 89 -3.67 3.96 46.06
N LEU A 90 -4.28 4.84 45.26
CA LEU A 90 -4.10 6.27 45.42
C LEU A 90 -5.38 6.77 46.09
N GLU A 91 -5.23 7.22 47.33
CA GLU A 91 -6.22 8.03 48.01
C GLU A 91 -6.58 9.24 47.10
N PRO A 92 -7.82 9.74 47.13
CA PRO A 92 -8.20 10.89 46.34
C PRO A 92 -7.59 12.16 46.95
N GLU A 93 -6.30 12.39 46.68
CA GLU A 93 -5.75 13.75 46.73
C GLU A 93 -6.38 14.49 45.56
N ALA A 94 -7.20 15.48 45.92
CA ALA A 94 -7.77 16.45 45.01
C ALA A 94 -6.64 17.17 44.28
N ASN A 95 -6.24 16.68 43.11
CA ASN A 95 -5.41 17.44 42.22
C ASN A 95 -6.33 18.23 41.29
N GLU A 96 -6.18 19.54 41.38
CA GLU A 96 -6.85 20.55 40.60
C GLU A 96 -6.82 20.14 39.12
N ALA A 97 -7.89 20.46 38.40
CA ALA A 97 -7.95 20.27 36.95
C ALA A 97 -6.67 20.83 36.34
N GLU A 98 -5.82 19.96 35.79
CA GLU A 98 -4.80 20.41 34.85
C GLU A 98 -5.57 21.11 33.73
N GLU A 99 -5.42 22.44 33.70
CA GLU A 99 -5.81 23.26 32.56
C GLU A 99 -5.31 22.54 31.32
N ALA A 100 -6.22 22.25 30.39
CA ALA A 100 -5.79 22.01 29.04
C ALA A 100 -5.02 23.28 28.66
N ASP A 101 -3.69 23.19 28.56
CA ASP A 101 -2.89 24.28 28.06
C ASP A 101 -3.53 24.70 26.73
N ASP A 102 -4.12 25.90 26.72
CA ASP A 102 -4.68 26.53 25.54
C ASP A 102 -3.51 26.72 24.57
N ILE A 103 -3.24 25.71 23.73
CA ILE A 103 -2.24 25.84 22.68
C ILE A 103 -2.76 26.95 21.76
N ASP A 104 -2.03 28.07 21.74
CA ASP A 104 -2.41 29.24 20.96
C ASP A 104 -2.41 28.83 19.48
N GLU A 105 -3.56 28.96 18.82
CA GLU A 105 -3.81 28.40 17.48
C GLU A 105 -2.79 28.90 16.43
N ALA A 106 -2.19 30.06 16.69
CA ALA A 106 -1.11 30.66 15.92
C ALA A 106 0.24 29.93 16.03
N GLU A 107 0.56 29.35 17.18
CA GLU A 107 1.81 28.58 17.39
C GLU A 107 1.76 27.26 16.61
N LEU A 108 0.56 26.68 16.50
CA LEU A 108 0.29 25.47 15.72
C LEU A 108 0.42 25.73 14.21
N GLU A 109 -0.02 26.90 13.73
CA GLU A 109 0.13 27.30 12.32
C GLU A 109 1.60 27.55 11.94
N GLU A 110 2.42 28.08 12.85
CA GLU A 110 3.86 28.29 12.62
C GLU A 110 4.62 26.96 12.49
N GLU A 111 4.29 25.94 13.30
CA GLU A 111 4.88 24.59 13.18
C GLU A 111 4.48 23.85 11.90
N LEU A 112 3.28 24.14 11.37
CA LEU A 112 2.76 23.56 10.13
C LEU A 112 3.31 24.23 8.87
N GLN A 113 3.92 25.42 9.00
CA GLN A 113 4.60 26.10 7.92
C GLN A 113 5.92 25.36 7.62
N GLY A 114 5.84 24.40 6.71
CA GLY A 114 7.04 23.77 6.13
C GLY A 114 7.99 24.83 5.54
N PRO A 115 9.25 24.48 5.26
CA PRO A 115 10.22 25.44 4.76
C PRO A 115 9.68 26.23 3.56
N ASP A 116 9.84 27.55 3.59
CA ASP A 116 9.46 28.44 2.49
C ASP A 116 10.34 28.09 1.28
N PHE A 117 9.80 27.29 0.37
CA PHE A 117 10.45 27.01 -0.91
C PHE A 117 10.28 28.23 -1.80
N ASP A 118 11.32 29.05 -1.91
CA ASP A 118 11.40 30.11 -2.91
C ASP A 118 11.36 29.47 -4.31
N ALA A 119 10.24 29.64 -5.01
CA ALA A 119 10.03 29.06 -6.34
C ALA A 119 11.06 29.55 -7.37
N ASP A 120 11.74 30.67 -7.10
CA ASP A 120 12.79 31.25 -7.93
C ASP A 120 14.20 30.67 -7.63
N GLU A 121 14.37 29.92 -6.53
CA GLU A 121 15.64 29.27 -6.13
C GLU A 121 15.68 27.76 -6.46
N LEU A 122 14.62 27.24 -7.07
CA LEU A 122 14.61 25.89 -7.61
C LEU A 122 15.59 25.82 -8.80
N GLU A 123 16.77 25.26 -8.57
CA GLU A 123 17.64 24.83 -9.67
C GLU A 123 16.90 23.77 -10.47
N ASP A 124 16.54 24.11 -11.72
CA ASP A 124 16.13 23.13 -12.72
C ASP A 124 17.29 22.16 -12.92
N VAL A 125 17.24 21.02 -12.22
CA VAL A 125 18.15 19.91 -12.46
C VAL A 125 17.76 19.32 -13.82
N GLU A 126 18.28 19.93 -14.89
CA GLU A 126 18.36 19.29 -16.21
C GLU A 126 19.30 18.09 -16.04
N GLU A 127 18.74 16.93 -15.68
CA GLU A 127 19.40 15.66 -15.96
C GLU A 127 19.63 15.61 -17.48
N PRO A 128 20.89 15.63 -17.97
CA PRO A 128 21.11 15.33 -19.37
C PRO A 128 20.67 13.89 -19.56
N LEU A 129 19.57 13.71 -20.30
CA LEU A 129 19.23 12.43 -20.90
C LEU A 129 20.49 11.94 -21.62
N ALA A 130 21.12 10.90 -21.07
CA ALA A 130 22.30 10.30 -21.63
C ALA A 130 21.91 9.66 -22.98
N ASP A 131 21.98 10.46 -24.05
CA ASP A 131 21.81 10.06 -25.44
C ASP A 131 23.05 9.33 -25.99
N ASP A 132 23.82 8.65 -25.13
CA ASP A 132 25.14 8.09 -25.50
C ASP A 132 25.26 6.57 -25.26
N LEU A 133 24.14 5.83 -25.38
CA LEU A 133 24.15 4.36 -25.44
C LEU A 133 23.64 3.80 -26.77
N LEU A 134 24.02 4.45 -27.87
CA LEU A 134 24.07 3.80 -29.18
C LEU A 134 25.51 3.83 -29.68
N VAL A 135 26.36 3.03 -29.03
CA VAL A 135 27.57 2.54 -29.68
C VAL A 135 27.17 1.73 -30.90
N ASP A 136 27.64 2.27 -32.02
CA ASP A 136 27.77 1.73 -33.36
C ASP A 136 28.05 0.21 -33.48
N ASP A 137 27.65 -0.28 -34.65
CA ASP A 137 28.20 -1.43 -35.38
C ASP A 137 28.09 -2.83 -34.75
N VAL A 138 27.10 -3.58 -35.25
CA VAL A 138 27.24 -5.02 -35.46
C VAL A 138 26.95 -5.31 -36.93
N GLU A 139 28.01 -5.62 -37.68
CA GLU A 139 27.96 -6.26 -39.01
C GLU A 139 27.18 -7.58 -39.00
#